data_AF-A0A936VUA5-F1
#
_entry.id   AF-A0A936VUA5-F1
#
_cell.length_a   1.000
_cell.length_b   1.000
_cell.length_c   1.000
_cell.angle_alpha   90.00
_cell.angle_beta   90.00
_cell.angle_gamma   90.00
#
_symmetry.space_group_name_H-M   'P 1'
#
loop_
_entity.id
_entity.type
_entity.pdbx_description
1 polymer ?
#
loop_
_entity_poly.entity_id
_entity_poly.type
_entity_poly.pdbx_seq_one_letter_code
_entity_poly.pdbx_strand_id
1 'polypeptide(L)'
;MEYDEEYYGLDSKVQLLITYYELKELEVLSAFLDSFKIYIKRNKNIPVENKLRYSNLISYSRKIMKLEDADTIQIKKLKSEIEQSTSVAKPWLLEKLDELLIN
;
A
#
# COMPACT_ATOMS: atom_id res chain seq x y z
N MET A 1 -12.16 23.80 -2.03
CA MET A 1 -11.79 23.55 -3.43
C MET A 1 -10.35 23.06 -3.54
N GLU A 2 -9.33 23.74 -2.99
CA GLU A 2 -7.92 23.26 -3.05
C GLU A 2 -7.68 21.91 -2.31
N TYR A 3 -8.37 21.68 -1.19
CA TYR A 3 -8.28 20.40 -0.46
C TYR A 3 -8.79 19.21 -1.27
N ASP A 4 -9.85 19.37 -2.06
CA ASP A 4 -10.49 18.24 -2.77
C ASP A 4 -9.56 17.70 -3.88
N GLU A 5 -8.90 18.57 -4.64
CA GLU A 5 -7.97 18.19 -5.72
C GLU A 5 -6.77 17.38 -5.23
N GLU A 6 -6.23 17.71 -4.06
CA GLU A 6 -5.13 16.95 -3.46
C GLU A 6 -5.54 15.54 -3.02
N TYR A 7 -6.77 15.38 -2.50
CA TYR A 7 -7.33 14.07 -2.17
C TYR A 7 -7.63 13.25 -3.43
N TYR A 8 -8.17 13.86 -4.50
CA TYR A 8 -8.32 13.20 -5.80
C TYR A 8 -6.98 12.68 -6.35
N GLY A 9 -5.90 13.45 -6.17
CA GLY A 9 -4.55 13.05 -6.56
C GLY A 9 -3.99 11.87 -5.74
N LEU A 10 -4.34 11.76 -4.46
CA LEU A 10 -3.92 10.66 -3.60
C LEU A 10 -4.70 9.37 -3.88
N ASP A 11 -6.01 9.45 -4.04
CA ASP A 11 -6.86 8.30 -4.35
C ASP A 11 -6.48 7.69 -5.70
N SER A 12 -6.20 8.53 -6.70
CA SER A 12 -5.69 8.06 -8.01
C SER A 12 -4.36 7.31 -7.88
N LYS A 13 -3.48 7.73 -6.96
CA LYS A 13 -2.21 7.02 -6.69
C LYS A 13 -2.42 5.68 -5.99
N VAL A 14 -3.43 5.57 -5.13
CA VAL A 14 -3.85 4.29 -4.54
C VAL A 14 -4.38 3.35 -5.62
N GLN A 15 -5.22 3.84 -6.53
CA GLN A 15 -5.72 3.03 -7.64
C GLN A 15 -4.61 2.55 -8.57
N LEU A 16 -3.62 3.41 -8.85
CA LEU A 16 -2.47 3.05 -9.68
C LEU A 16 -1.59 1.96 -9.02
N LEU A 17 -1.38 2.06 -7.70
CA LEU A 17 -0.70 1.03 -6.91
C LEU A 17 -1.40 -0.32 -7.08
N ILE A 18 -2.71 -0.35 -6.81
CA ILE A 18 -3.53 -1.56 -6.88
C ILE A 18 -3.48 -2.11 -8.30
N THR A 19 -3.68 -1.26 -9.31
CA THR A 19 -3.64 -1.66 -10.72
C THR A 19 -2.32 -2.34 -11.08
N TYR A 20 -1.16 -1.76 -10.74
CA TYR A 20 0.12 -2.39 -11.04
C TYR A 20 0.32 -3.71 -10.30
N TYR A 21 -0.18 -3.84 -9.07
CA TYR A 21 -0.15 -5.10 -8.34
C TYR A 21 -1.03 -6.17 -9.01
N GLU A 22 -2.29 -5.85 -9.30
CA GLU A 22 -3.24 -6.79 -9.90
C GLU A 22 -2.84 -7.22 -11.32
N LEU A 23 -2.16 -6.34 -12.07
CA LEU A 23 -1.58 -6.66 -13.38
C LEU A 23 -0.24 -7.43 -13.31
N LYS A 24 0.26 -7.73 -12.11
CA LYS A 24 1.58 -8.35 -11.87
C LYS A 24 2.77 -7.57 -12.44
N GLU A 25 2.62 -6.26 -12.60
CA GLU A 25 3.65 -5.34 -13.07
C GLU A 25 4.57 -4.92 -11.90
N LEU A 26 5.26 -5.88 -11.28
CA LEU A 26 5.96 -5.68 -10.01
C LEU A 26 7.14 -4.71 -10.09
N GLU A 27 7.85 -4.66 -11.23
CA GLU A 27 8.93 -3.70 -11.44
C GLU A 27 8.40 -2.26 -11.52
N VAL A 28 7.32 -2.06 -12.28
CA VAL A 28 6.63 -0.77 -12.40
C VAL A 28 6.05 -0.34 -11.06
N LEU A 29 5.42 -1.27 -10.34
CA LEU A 29 4.91 -1.06 -8.99
C LEU A 29 6.04 -0.62 -8.05
N SER A 30 7.19 -1.29 -8.06
CA SER A 30 8.32 -0.96 -7.20
C SER A 30 8.80 0.48 -7.41
N ALA A 31 9.02 0.87 -8.68
CA ALA A 31 9.41 2.23 -9.04
C ALA A 31 8.34 3.26 -8.66
N PHE A 32 7.07 2.93 -8.88
CA PHE A 32 5.95 3.77 -8.48
C PHE A 32 5.91 3.99 -6.96
N LEU A 33 6.06 2.93 -6.16
CA LEU A 33 6.06 3.01 -4.69
C LEU A 33 7.16 3.94 -4.16
N ASP A 34 8.33 3.98 -4.82
CA ASP A 34 9.42 4.91 -4.46
C ASP A 34 9.04 6.36 -4.73
N SER A 35 8.50 6.63 -5.92
CA SER A 35 8.03 7.96 -6.28
C SER A 35 6.89 8.44 -5.37
N PHE A 36 5.94 7.54 -5.05
CA PHE A 36 4.79 7.86 -4.22
C PHE A 36 5.21 8.16 -2.78
N LYS A 37 6.17 7.40 -2.24
CA LYS A 37 6.75 7.68 -0.92
C LYS A 37 7.38 9.07 -0.84
N ILE A 38 8.12 9.48 -1.87
CA ILE A 38 8.73 10.81 -1.95
C ILE A 38 7.66 11.89 -2.00
N TYR A 39 6.61 11.70 -2.81
CA TYR A 39 5.48 12.62 -2.91
C TYR A 39 4.81 12.86 -1.55
N ILE A 40 4.43 11.78 -0.84
CA ILE A 40 3.80 11.88 0.49
C ILE A 40 4.71 12.60 1.48
N LYS A 41 6.01 12.28 1.49
CA LYS A 41 6.97 12.88 2.41
C LYS A 41 7.09 14.39 2.18
N ARG A 42 7.15 14.83 0.92
CA ARG A 42 7.39 16.24 0.55
C ARG A 42 6.14 17.11 0.61
N ASN A 43 4.95 16.55 0.36
CA ASN A 43 3.72 17.33 0.36
C ASN A 43 3.36 17.76 1.80
N LYS A 44 3.39 19.06 2.09
CA LYS A 44 3.13 19.62 3.43
C LYS A 44 1.64 19.72 3.77
N ASN A 45 0.76 19.66 2.77
CA ASN A 45 -0.67 19.84 2.92
C ASN A 45 -1.37 18.56 3.37
N ILE A 46 -0.72 17.40 3.20
CA ILE A 46 -1.21 16.11 3.71
C ILE A 46 -1.09 16.07 5.24
N PRO A 47 -2.19 15.85 5.99
CA PRO A 47 -2.15 15.67 7.43
C PRO A 47 -1.20 14.54 7.85
N VAL A 48 -0.53 14.68 9.00
CA VAL A 48 0.47 13.72 9.48
C VAL A 48 -0.11 12.30 9.60
N GLU A 49 -1.33 12.18 10.12
CA GLU A 49 -2.08 10.91 10.20
C GLU A 49 -2.33 10.28 8.82
N ASN A 50 -2.66 11.09 7.82
CA ASN A 50 -2.84 10.60 6.45
C ASN A 50 -1.51 10.19 5.84
N LYS A 51 -0.43 10.94 6.05
CA LYS A 51 0.93 10.53 5.62
C LYS A 51 1.29 9.16 6.17
N LEU A 52 0.97 8.89 7.44
CA LEU A 52 1.17 7.58 8.06
C LEU A 52 0.35 6.50 7.33
N ARG A 53 -0.95 6.73 7.11
CA ARG A 53 -1.83 5.76 6.41
C ARG A 53 -1.34 5.40 5.00
N TYR A 54 -0.89 6.37 4.21
CA TYR A 54 -0.32 6.10 2.88
C TYR A 54 1.07 5.45 2.96
N SER A 55 1.90 5.85 3.91
CA SER A 55 3.22 5.23 4.11
C SER A 55 3.10 3.75 4.52
N ASN A 56 2.07 3.43 5.32
CA ASN A 56 1.72 2.07 5.69
C ASN A 56 1.27 1.27 4.47
N LEU A 57 0.36 1.80 3.63
CA LEU A 57 0.00 1.15 2.37
C LEU A 57 1.23 0.80 1.53
N ILE A 58 2.12 1.78 1.30
CA ILE A 58 3.35 1.57 0.53
C ILE A 58 4.23 0.49 1.14
N SER A 59 4.44 0.55 2.45
CA SER A 59 5.33 -0.37 3.16
C SER A 59 4.79 -1.80 3.17
N TYR A 60 3.48 -1.95 3.41
CA TYR A 60 2.82 -3.26 3.39
C TYR A 60 2.75 -3.86 2.00
N SER A 61 2.49 -3.05 0.96
CA SER A 61 2.53 -3.53 -0.43
C SER A 61 3.91 -4.09 -0.78
N ARG A 62 5.00 -3.40 -0.38
CA ARG A 62 6.37 -3.93 -0.57
C ARG A 62 6.64 -5.23 0.18
N LYS A 63 6.08 -5.39 1.37
CA LYS A 63 6.22 -6.63 2.13
C LYS A 63 5.49 -7.76 1.40
N ILE A 64 4.25 -7.54 0.99
CA ILE A 64 3.44 -8.51 0.24
C ILE A 64 4.14 -8.95 -1.05
N MET A 65 4.71 -8.01 -1.83
CA MET A 65 5.46 -8.33 -3.06
C MET A 65 6.65 -9.29 -2.84
N LYS A 66 7.13 -9.46 -1.61
CA LYS A 66 8.25 -10.33 -1.26
C LYS A 66 7.81 -11.67 -0.65
N LEU A 67 6.50 -11.89 -0.49
CA LEU A 67 5.95 -13.06 0.18
C LEU A 67 5.48 -14.16 -0.78
N GLU A 68 5.77 -14.07 -2.09
CA GLU A 68 5.34 -15.06 -3.09
C GLU A 68 5.80 -16.50 -2.75
N ASP A 69 6.96 -16.66 -2.10
CA ASP A 69 7.50 -17.94 -1.62
C ASP A 69 7.59 -18.05 -0.08
N ALA A 70 6.85 -17.21 0.66
CA ALA A 70 6.98 -17.16 2.12
C ALA A 70 6.16 -18.25 2.83
N ASP A 71 6.64 -18.65 3.99
CA ASP A 71 5.88 -19.57 4.85
C ASP A 71 4.60 -18.91 5.41
N THR A 72 3.64 -19.76 5.77
CA THR A 72 2.36 -19.35 6.35
C THR A 72 2.51 -18.52 7.62
N ILE A 73 3.62 -18.67 8.37
CA ILE A 73 3.86 -17.91 9.61
C ILE A 73 4.16 -16.46 9.29
N GLN A 74 4.99 -16.19 8.27
CA GLN A 74 5.33 -14.85 7.82
C GLN A 74 4.10 -14.10 7.30
N ILE A 75 3.26 -14.77 6.52
CA ILE A 75 2.00 -14.21 6.00
C ILE A 75 1.06 -13.84 7.16
N LYS A 76 0.84 -14.76 8.11
CA LYS A 76 -0.02 -14.51 9.29
C LYS A 76 0.52 -13.40 10.19
N LYS A 77 1.84 -13.32 10.36
CA LYS A 77 2.49 -12.24 11.12
C LYS A 77 2.23 -10.89 10.47
N LEU A 78 2.39 -10.78 9.15
CA LEU A 78 2.11 -9.55 8.43
C LEU A 78 0.63 -9.19 8.48
N LYS A 79 -0.27 -10.17 8.35
CA LYS A 79 -1.72 -9.96 8.49
C LYS A 79 -2.06 -9.32 9.84
N SER A 80 -1.54 -9.87 10.94
CA SER A 80 -1.75 -9.33 12.28
C SER A 80 -1.18 -7.91 12.46
N GLU A 81 0.00 -7.65 11.86
CA GLU A 81 0.59 -6.30 11.85
C GLU A 81 -0.34 -5.30 11.15
N ILE A 82 -0.91 -5.67 10.00
CA ILE A 82 -1.81 -4.80 9.23
C ILE A 82 -3.14 -4.59 9.96
N GLU A 83 -3.68 -5.62 10.60
CA GLU A 83 -4.89 -5.56 11.43
C GLU A 83 -4.77 -4.54 12.57
N GLN A 84 -3.58 -4.38 13.16
CA GLN A 84 -3.32 -3.43 14.25
C GLN A 84 -2.89 -2.04 13.74
N SER A 85 -2.71 -1.88 12.43
CA SER A 85 -2.27 -0.62 11.81
C SER A 85 -3.41 0.19 11.19
N THR A 86 -3.11 1.44 10.86
CA THR A 86 -3.95 2.30 10.02
C THR A 86 -3.35 2.39 8.61
N SER A 87 -4.13 2.03 7.59
CA SER A 87 -3.74 2.12 6.18
C SER A 87 -4.93 2.59 5.35
N VAL A 88 -4.68 3.29 4.25
CA VAL A 88 -5.75 3.83 3.39
C VAL A 88 -6.50 2.74 2.61
N ALA A 89 -5.83 1.63 2.27
CA ALA A 89 -6.42 0.48 1.58
C ALA A 89 -6.23 -0.81 2.39
N LYS A 90 -6.52 -0.73 3.70
CA LYS A 90 -6.38 -1.87 4.62
C LYS A 90 -7.17 -3.12 4.17
N PRO A 91 -8.44 -3.04 3.75
CA PRO A 91 -9.19 -4.22 3.31
C PRO A 91 -8.49 -4.95 2.16
N TRP A 92 -8.04 -4.21 1.15
CA TRP A 92 -7.31 -4.75 0.01
C TRP A 92 -5.99 -5.43 0.42
N LEU A 93 -5.21 -4.82 1.33
CA LEU A 93 -3.98 -5.46 1.84
C LEU A 93 -4.24 -6.80 2.54
N LEU A 94 -5.33 -6.90 3.29
CA LEU A 94 -5.72 -8.14 3.97
C LEU A 94 -6.20 -9.20 2.97
N GLU A 95 -6.97 -8.78 1.97
CA GLU A 95 -7.40 -9.64 0.86
C GLU A 95 -6.20 -10.25 0.12
N LYS A 96 -5.19 -9.44 -0.25
CA LYS A 96 -3.97 -9.95 -0.91
C LYS A 96 -3.20 -10.96 -0.05
N LEU A 97 -3.20 -10.79 1.27
CA LEU A 97 -2.59 -11.79 2.17
C LEU A 97 -3.41 -13.07 2.27
N ASP A 98 -4.73 -12.97 2.19
CA ASP A 98 -5.61 -14.15 2.20
C ASP A 98 -5.49 -14.96 0.91
N GLU A 99 -5.29 -14.31 -0.24
CA GLU A 99 -4.98 -14.98 -1.50
C GLU A 99 -3.68 -15.81 -1.41
N LEU A 100 -2.66 -15.31 -0.71
CA LEU A 100 -1.39 -16.04 -0.48
C LEU A 100 -1.53 -17.22 0.49
N LEU A 101 -2.62 -17.33 1.24
CA LEU A 101 -2.88 -18.45 2.15
C LEU A 101 -3.70 -19.58 1.50
N ILE A 102 -4.36 -19.28 0.38
CA ILE A 102 -5.26 -20.21 -0.33
C ILE A 102 -4.54 -20.89 -1.49
N ASN A 103 -3.58 -20.21 -2.11
CA ASN A 103 -2.70 -20.75 -3.15
C ASN A 103 -1.55 -21.56 -2.57
#